data_AF-A0A1N7QJ64-F1
#
_entry.id   AF-A0A1N7QJ64-F1
#
_cell.length_a   1.000
_cell.length_b   1.000
_cell.length_c   1.000
_cell.angle_alpha   90.00
_cell.angle_beta   90.00
_cell.angle_gamma   90.00
#
_symmetry.space_group_name_H-M   'P 1'
#
loop_
_entity.id
_entity.type
_entity.pdbx_description
1 polymer ?
#
loop_
_entity_poly.entity_id
_entity_poly.type
_entity_poly.pdbx_seq_one_letter_code
_entity_poly.pdbx_strand_id
1 'polypeptide(L)'
;MKKFSLKIAMLLFPLWGTMGFAQNTYIDPTVTAAMILYSENLKAKQNEVIEETSKLKDAQTWVGTKMVVANDIQNKILKGLKEVSGTLQNGIQAQEIYSELNKCYNYSSQVVQLASQQPEYAIFGVKASQKTYEQSLKIVTDVSDILASGELNLATAGDRYKILHNISENVKNLKLWLLAIKLRLEKANRLGFWNSINPFAGYINTDKGIVENIMNRYKRNF
;
A
#
# COMPACT_ATOMS: atom_id res chain seq x y z
N MET A 1 -66.92 36.08 -7.57
CA MET A 1 -65.85 36.35 -6.58
C MET A 1 -65.64 35.24 -5.51
N LYS A 2 -66.52 34.22 -5.37
CA LYS A 2 -66.38 33.18 -4.32
C LYS A 2 -65.34 32.06 -4.58
N LYS A 3 -64.86 31.86 -5.82
CA LYS A 3 -63.92 30.76 -6.15
C LYS A 3 -62.45 31.08 -5.85
N PHE A 4 -62.10 32.35 -5.63
CA PHE A 4 -60.72 32.78 -5.41
C PHE A 4 -60.31 32.65 -3.93
N SER A 5 -61.24 32.84 -2.98
CA SER A 5 -60.92 32.71 -1.55
C SER A 5 -60.70 31.25 -1.11
N LEU A 6 -61.31 30.27 -1.80
CA LEU A 6 -61.14 28.85 -1.49
C LEU A 6 -59.74 28.32 -1.89
N LYS A 7 -59.15 28.87 -2.96
CA LYS A 7 -57.78 28.50 -3.40
C LYS A 7 -56.71 29.09 -2.48
N ILE A 8 -56.95 30.27 -1.91
CA ILE A 8 -56.06 30.90 -0.92
C ILE A 8 -56.09 30.11 0.41
N ALA A 9 -57.26 29.62 0.82
CA ALA A 9 -57.39 28.78 2.01
C ALA A 9 -56.67 27.42 1.89
N MET A 10 -56.66 26.81 0.69
CA MET A 10 -55.93 25.56 0.42
C MET A 10 -54.40 25.73 0.38
N LEU A 11 -53.91 26.91 -0.03
CA LEU A 11 -52.46 27.21 -0.03
C LEU A 11 -51.92 27.58 1.36
N LEU A 12 -52.77 28.01 2.29
CA LEU A 12 -52.39 28.32 3.68
C LEU A 12 -52.43 27.10 4.61
N PHE A 13 -53.14 26.02 4.24
CA PHE A 13 -53.23 24.81 5.05
C PHE A 13 -51.90 24.03 5.27
N PRO A 14 -50.94 23.97 4.32
CA PRO A 14 -49.65 23.32 4.57
C PRO A 14 -48.69 24.15 5.43
N LEU A 15 -48.97 25.44 5.69
CA LEU A 15 -48.14 26.30 6.53
C LEU A 15 -48.39 26.11 8.04
N TRP A 16 -49.50 25.49 8.44
CA TRP A 16 -49.75 25.15 9.85
C TRP A 16 -49.00 23.91 10.35
N GLY A 17 -48.41 23.11 9.44
CA GLY A 17 -47.65 21.90 9.80
C GLY A 17 -46.22 22.16 10.28
N THR A 18 -45.71 23.39 10.22
CA THR A 18 -44.31 23.73 10.54
C THR A 18 -44.08 24.15 11.99
N MET A 19 -45.13 24.25 12.81
CA MET A 19 -45.05 24.63 14.24
C MET A 19 -44.93 23.43 15.20
N GLY A 20 -44.73 22.22 14.68
CA GLY A 20 -44.40 21.06 15.50
C GLY A 20 -42.93 21.03 15.88
N PHE A 21 -42.56 21.62 17.02
CA PHE A 21 -41.26 21.37 17.67
C PHE A 21 -41.22 19.92 18.20
N ALA A 22 -41.09 18.94 17.30
CA ALA A 22 -41.00 17.52 17.65
C ALA A 22 -39.57 17.03 17.93
N GLN A 23 -38.57 17.91 17.87
CA GLN A 23 -37.18 17.58 18.21
C GLN A 23 -36.82 18.20 19.57
N ASN A 24 -37.17 17.52 20.66
CA ASN A 24 -36.43 17.73 21.91
C ASN A 24 -35.05 17.10 21.70
N THR A 25 -34.00 17.91 21.62
CA THR A 25 -32.62 17.42 21.64
C THR A 25 -32.38 16.77 23.00
N TYR A 26 -32.58 15.46 23.09
CA TYR A 26 -32.21 14.68 24.26
C TYR A 26 -30.68 14.61 24.30
N ILE A 27 -30.07 15.52 25.05
CA ILE A 27 -28.64 15.55 25.31
C ILE A 27 -28.40 14.65 26.52
N ASP A 28 -28.13 13.37 26.27
CA ASP A 28 -27.58 12.49 27.30
C ASP A 28 -26.09 12.84 27.48
N PRO A 29 -25.66 13.28 28.69
CA PRO A 29 -24.26 13.60 28.95
C PRO A 29 -23.34 12.42 28.64
N THR A 30 -23.81 11.18 28.80
CA THR A 30 -23.01 9.97 28.56
C THR A 30 -22.78 9.73 27.07
N VAL A 31 -23.82 9.83 26.24
CA VAL A 31 -23.72 9.71 24.78
C VAL A 31 -22.93 10.88 24.19
N THR A 32 -23.14 12.10 24.72
CA THR A 32 -22.41 13.30 24.28
C THR A 32 -20.92 13.17 24.59
N ALA A 33 -20.56 12.72 25.80
CA ALA A 33 -19.18 12.45 26.18
C ALA A 33 -18.57 11.34 25.33
N ALA A 34 -19.31 10.25 25.07
CA ALA A 34 -18.85 9.19 24.17
C ALA A 34 -18.61 9.73 22.75
N MET A 35 -19.51 10.56 22.20
CA MET A 35 -19.33 11.19 20.89
C MET A 35 -18.12 12.14 20.84
N ILE A 36 -17.84 12.89 21.92
CA ILE A 36 -16.64 13.73 22.02
C ILE A 36 -15.38 12.86 22.01
N LEU A 37 -15.34 11.81 22.84
CA LEU A 37 -14.22 10.85 22.86
C LEU A 37 -14.02 10.16 21.51
N TYR A 38 -15.10 9.76 20.83
CA TYR A 38 -15.05 9.23 19.47
C TYR A 38 -14.54 10.28 18.48
N SER A 39 -14.97 11.53 18.59
CA SER A 39 -14.51 12.64 17.74
C SER A 39 -13.02 12.93 17.95
N GLU A 40 -12.53 12.91 19.19
CA GLU A 40 -11.11 13.06 19.51
C GLU A 40 -10.28 11.91 18.93
N ASN A 41 -10.74 10.67 19.10
CA ASN A 41 -10.09 9.50 18.47
C ASN A 41 -10.10 9.61 16.93
N LEU A 42 -11.20 10.06 16.33
CA LEU A 42 -11.30 10.30 14.89
C LEU A 42 -10.32 11.37 14.42
N LYS A 43 -10.20 12.49 15.15
CA LYS A 43 -9.21 13.54 14.86
C LYS A 43 -7.78 13.02 14.96
N ALA A 44 -7.47 12.24 15.99
CA ALA A 44 -6.16 11.62 16.14
C ALA A 44 -5.83 10.70 14.95
N LYS A 45 -6.79 9.88 14.51
CA LYS A 45 -6.63 9.02 13.33
C LYS A 45 -6.55 9.79 12.02
N GLN A 46 -7.26 10.90 11.90
CA GLN A 46 -7.15 11.78 10.74
C GLN A 46 -5.76 12.40 10.65
N ASN A 47 -5.18 12.83 11.78
CA ASN A 47 -3.81 13.34 11.83
C ASN A 47 -2.78 12.28 11.42
N GLU A 48 -2.96 11.03 11.85
CA GLU A 48 -2.12 9.90 11.44
C GLU A 48 -2.16 9.69 9.91
N VAL A 49 -3.35 9.75 9.30
CA VAL A 49 -3.50 9.66 7.83
C VAL A 49 -2.79 10.82 7.13
N ILE A 50 -2.94 12.05 7.64
CA ILE A 50 -2.25 13.22 7.09
C ILE A 50 -0.73 13.03 7.14
N GLU A 51 -0.21 12.54 8.26
CA GLU A 51 1.22 12.25 8.42
C GLU A 51 1.70 11.21 7.39
N GLU A 52 0.99 10.09 7.24
CA GLU A 52 1.33 9.06 6.27
C GLU A 52 1.24 9.56 4.83
N THR A 53 0.27 10.41 4.49
CA THR A 53 0.20 11.03 3.16
C THR A 53 1.36 12.00 2.90
N SER A 54 1.83 12.70 3.93
CA SER A 54 3.03 13.55 3.84
C SER A 54 4.27 12.69 3.62
N LYS A 55 4.47 11.63 4.40
CA LYS A 55 5.56 10.67 4.21
C LYS A 55 5.51 10.01 2.84
N LEU A 56 4.31 9.76 2.31
CA LEU A 56 4.15 9.21 0.97
C LEU A 56 4.66 10.16 -0.11
N LYS A 57 4.43 11.47 0.05
CA LYS A 57 4.98 12.50 -0.83
C LYS A 57 6.51 12.53 -0.78
N ASP A 58 7.08 12.38 0.41
CA ASP A 58 8.53 12.24 0.58
C ASP A 58 9.03 10.96 -0.08
N ALA A 59 8.29 9.85 0.05
CA ALA A 59 8.59 8.59 -0.62
C ALA A 59 8.53 8.71 -2.15
N GLN A 60 7.55 9.43 -2.72
CA GLN A 60 7.46 9.72 -4.15
C GLN A 60 8.72 10.45 -4.62
N THR A 61 9.15 11.46 -3.86
CA THR A 61 10.35 12.23 -4.13
C THR A 61 11.59 11.36 -4.03
N TRP A 62 11.66 10.49 -3.01
CA TRP A 62 12.76 9.56 -2.81
C TRP A 62 12.88 8.55 -3.95
N VAL A 63 11.79 7.86 -4.32
CA VAL A 63 11.83 6.86 -5.41
C VAL A 63 12.26 7.53 -6.73
N GLY A 64 11.77 8.73 -7.02
CA GLY A 64 12.15 9.48 -8.21
C GLY A 64 13.60 9.99 -8.20
N THR A 65 14.08 10.49 -7.05
CA THR A 65 15.38 11.18 -6.95
C THR A 65 16.54 10.22 -6.63
N LYS A 66 16.29 9.10 -5.93
CA LYS A 66 17.34 8.18 -5.43
C LYS A 66 17.61 6.98 -6.34
N MET A 67 17.09 6.97 -7.56
CA MET A 67 17.64 6.18 -8.67
C MET A 67 19.16 6.46 -8.87
N VAL A 68 19.65 7.60 -8.38
CA VAL A 68 21.09 7.95 -8.31
C VAL A 68 21.91 6.99 -7.46
N VAL A 69 21.36 6.43 -6.36
CA VAL A 69 22.07 5.41 -5.55
C VAL A 69 22.22 4.12 -6.36
N ALA A 70 21.22 3.75 -7.15
CA ALA A 70 21.31 2.63 -8.07
C ALA A 70 22.42 2.85 -9.13
N ASN A 71 22.49 4.05 -9.71
CA ASN A 71 23.56 4.39 -10.66
C ASN A 71 24.97 4.33 -10.03
N ASP A 72 25.13 4.75 -8.77
CA ASP A 72 26.42 4.62 -8.06
C ASP A 72 26.84 3.16 -7.86
N ILE A 73 25.87 2.27 -7.57
CA ILE A 73 26.09 0.81 -7.51
C ILE A 73 26.55 0.29 -8.87
N GLN A 74 25.86 0.66 -9.96
CA GLN A 74 26.20 0.20 -11.30
C GLN A 74 27.65 0.55 -11.64
N ASN A 75 28.08 1.77 -11.31
CA ASN A 75 29.44 2.23 -11.55
C ASN A 75 30.47 1.46 -10.71
N LYS A 76 30.18 1.18 -9.44
CA LYS A 76 31.05 0.37 -8.56
C LYS A 76 31.16 -1.08 -9.02
N ILE A 77 30.06 -1.69 -9.45
CA ILE A 77 30.05 -3.04 -10.04
C ILE A 77 30.87 -3.07 -11.33
N LEU A 78 30.68 -2.10 -12.23
CA LEU A 78 31.44 -1.98 -13.48
C LEU A 78 32.94 -1.78 -13.23
N LYS A 79 33.31 -1.06 -12.17
CA LYS A 79 34.70 -0.89 -11.75
C LYS A 79 35.29 -2.19 -11.17
N GLY A 80 34.58 -2.86 -10.27
CA GLY A 80 35.00 -4.15 -9.71
C GLY A 80 35.14 -5.26 -10.76
N LEU A 81 34.25 -5.30 -11.76
CA LEU A 81 34.34 -6.21 -12.92
C LEU A 81 35.60 -5.98 -13.77
N LYS A 82 36.12 -4.75 -13.84
CA LYS A 82 37.32 -4.40 -14.60
C LYS A 82 38.62 -4.68 -13.82
N GLU A 83 38.59 -4.54 -12.51
CA GLU A 83 39.79 -4.64 -11.66
C GLU A 83 40.09 -6.08 -11.21
N VAL A 84 39.08 -6.94 -11.05
CA VAL A 84 39.27 -8.30 -10.51
C VAL A 84 39.26 -9.36 -11.60
N SER A 85 40.39 -9.54 -12.29
CA SER A 85 40.61 -10.55 -13.34
C SER A 85 40.39 -12.02 -12.90
N GLY A 86 40.21 -12.30 -11.61
CA GLY A 86 40.08 -13.65 -11.06
C GLY A 86 38.66 -14.12 -10.70
N THR A 87 37.63 -13.26 -10.75
CA THR A 87 36.27 -13.62 -10.26
C THR A 87 35.14 -13.13 -11.16
N LEU A 88 35.21 -13.43 -12.46
CA LEU A 88 34.14 -13.14 -13.43
C LEU A 88 32.76 -13.61 -12.92
N GLN A 89 32.69 -14.77 -12.29
CA GLN A 89 31.44 -15.35 -11.78
C GLN A 89 30.82 -14.55 -10.61
N ASN A 90 31.63 -13.90 -9.78
CA ASN A 90 31.14 -13.02 -8.71
C ASN A 90 30.65 -11.69 -9.27
N GLY A 91 31.32 -11.16 -10.29
CA GLY A 91 30.89 -9.96 -11.00
C GLY A 91 29.56 -10.13 -11.73
N ILE A 92 29.36 -11.29 -12.38
CA ILE A 92 28.08 -11.65 -13.01
C ILE A 92 26.96 -11.73 -11.95
N GLN A 93 27.21 -12.38 -10.80
CA GLN A 93 26.22 -12.43 -9.72
C GLN A 93 25.89 -11.05 -9.14
N ALA A 94 26.88 -10.18 -8.97
CA ALA A 94 26.66 -8.80 -8.54
C ALA A 94 25.80 -8.01 -9.55
N GLN A 95 26.05 -8.21 -10.85
CA GLN A 95 25.23 -7.61 -11.92
C GLN A 95 23.78 -8.12 -11.87
N GLU A 96 23.57 -9.42 -11.65
CA GLU A 96 22.22 -9.99 -11.49
C GLU A 96 21.51 -9.39 -10.28
N ILE A 97 22.19 -9.31 -9.14
CA ILE A 97 21.68 -8.66 -7.92
C ILE A 97 21.23 -7.23 -8.22
N TYR A 98 22.04 -6.46 -8.94
CA TYR A 98 21.71 -5.10 -9.33
C TYR A 98 20.48 -5.02 -10.26
N SER A 99 20.41 -5.90 -11.26
CA SER A 99 19.26 -5.98 -12.17
C SER A 99 17.96 -6.27 -11.42
N GLU A 100 18.00 -7.20 -10.45
CA GLU A 100 16.87 -7.51 -9.60
C GLU A 100 16.53 -6.38 -8.62
N LEU A 101 17.53 -5.66 -8.10
CA LEU A 101 17.35 -4.49 -7.27
C LEU A 101 16.65 -3.36 -8.04
N ASN A 102 17.02 -3.14 -9.30
CA ASN A 102 16.37 -2.16 -10.17
C ASN A 102 14.88 -2.48 -10.39
N LYS A 103 14.54 -3.77 -10.52
CA LYS A 103 13.13 -4.20 -10.56
C LYS A 103 12.41 -3.91 -9.24
N CYS A 104 13.08 -4.06 -8.09
CA CYS A 104 12.52 -3.68 -6.79
C CYS A 104 12.19 -2.18 -6.75
N TYR A 105 13.10 -1.31 -7.19
CA TYR A 105 12.83 0.13 -7.28
C TYR A 105 11.62 0.45 -8.16
N ASN A 106 11.53 -0.19 -9.33
CA ASN A 106 10.39 0.00 -10.24
C ASN A 106 9.06 -0.44 -9.59
N TYR A 107 9.03 -1.59 -8.92
CA TYR A 107 7.82 -2.04 -8.21
C TYR A 107 7.49 -1.14 -7.03
N SER A 108 8.48 -0.69 -6.24
CA SER A 108 8.27 0.28 -5.17
C SER A 108 7.69 1.58 -5.71
N SER A 109 8.16 2.07 -6.86
CA SER A 109 7.61 3.26 -7.52
C SER A 109 6.14 3.07 -7.90
N GLN A 110 5.81 1.92 -8.47
CA GLN A 110 4.43 1.61 -8.87
C GLN A 110 3.52 1.48 -7.64
N VAL A 111 3.99 0.87 -6.55
CA VAL A 111 3.25 0.79 -5.28
C VAL A 111 3.00 2.19 -4.72
N VAL A 112 4.01 3.05 -4.69
CA VAL A 112 3.87 4.44 -4.24
C VAL A 112 2.91 5.22 -5.12
N GLN A 113 2.97 5.04 -6.45
CA GLN A 113 2.05 5.67 -7.40
C GLN A 113 0.60 5.21 -7.17
N LEU A 114 0.37 3.91 -7.02
CA LEU A 114 -0.96 3.36 -6.70
C LEU A 114 -1.46 3.89 -5.35
N ALA A 115 -0.60 3.92 -4.34
CA ALA A 115 -0.94 4.41 -3.01
C ALA A 115 -1.27 5.91 -3.01
N SER A 116 -0.67 6.70 -3.90
CA SER A 116 -0.92 8.14 -3.96
C SER A 116 -2.28 8.53 -4.54
N GLN A 117 -2.95 7.61 -5.22
CA GLN A 117 -4.27 7.85 -5.80
C GLN A 117 -5.37 7.87 -4.72
N GLN A 118 -5.13 7.24 -3.57
CA GLN A 118 -6.12 7.01 -2.52
C GLN A 118 -5.44 7.07 -1.13
N PRO A 119 -5.79 8.04 -0.26
CA PRO A 119 -5.16 8.23 1.05
C PRO A 119 -5.15 6.98 1.93
N GLU A 120 -6.19 6.14 1.84
CA GLU A 120 -6.29 4.87 2.56
C GLU A 120 -5.17 3.87 2.25
N TYR A 121 -4.47 4.04 1.12
CA TYR A 121 -3.33 3.21 0.74
C TYR A 121 -1.97 3.79 1.09
N ALA A 122 -1.91 5.02 1.62
CA ALA A 122 -0.66 5.75 1.83
C ALA A 122 0.36 4.94 2.65
N ILE A 123 -0.08 4.27 3.71
CA ILE A 123 0.76 3.45 4.59
C ILE A 123 1.49 2.33 3.83
N PHE A 124 0.89 1.75 2.79
CA PHE A 124 1.52 0.70 2.00
C PHE A 124 2.63 1.27 1.12
N GLY A 125 2.42 2.46 0.54
CA GLY A 125 3.44 3.17 -0.22
C GLY A 125 4.63 3.60 0.64
N VAL A 126 4.36 4.16 1.83
CA VAL A 126 5.39 4.54 2.81
C VAL A 126 6.21 3.33 3.25
N LYS A 127 5.55 2.26 3.70
CA LYS A 127 6.26 1.04 4.14
C LYS A 127 7.03 0.36 3.02
N ALA A 128 6.47 0.30 1.81
CA ALA A 128 7.15 -0.29 0.66
C ALA A 128 8.41 0.48 0.28
N SER A 129 8.33 1.81 0.23
CA SER A 129 9.48 2.66 -0.10
C SER A 129 10.56 2.63 0.98
N GLN A 130 10.19 2.76 2.26
CA GLN A 130 11.14 2.70 3.37
C GLN A 130 11.88 1.35 3.40
N LYS A 131 11.15 0.22 3.32
CA LYS A 131 11.77 -1.10 3.32
C LYS A 131 12.68 -1.29 2.11
N THR A 132 12.28 -0.80 0.94
CA THR A 132 13.11 -0.86 -0.27
C THR A 132 14.40 -0.06 -0.07
N TYR A 133 14.33 1.14 0.50
CA TYR A 133 15.50 1.95 0.79
C TYR A 133 16.49 1.23 1.72
N GLU A 134 16.02 0.76 2.87
CA GLU A 134 16.83 0.09 3.88
C GLU A 134 17.51 -1.16 3.32
N GLN A 135 16.75 -2.02 2.61
CA GLN A 135 17.30 -3.23 2.02
C GLN A 135 18.28 -2.92 0.90
N SER A 136 17.98 -1.95 0.04
CA SER A 136 18.89 -1.57 -1.03
C SER A 136 20.22 -1.06 -0.50
N LEU A 137 20.24 -0.18 0.51
CA LEU A 137 21.47 0.30 1.12
C LEU A 137 22.32 -0.83 1.70
N LYS A 138 21.68 -1.78 2.36
CA LYS A 138 22.37 -2.96 2.89
C LYS A 138 23.00 -3.77 1.76
N ILE A 139 22.24 -4.07 0.70
CA ILE A 139 22.72 -4.81 -0.48
C ILE A 139 23.89 -4.09 -1.16
N VAL A 140 23.83 -2.75 -1.29
CA VAL A 140 24.94 -1.96 -1.85
C VAL A 140 26.21 -2.14 -1.05
N THR A 141 26.10 -2.02 0.27
CA THR A 141 27.23 -2.10 1.18
C THR A 141 27.85 -3.49 1.11
N ASP A 142 27.02 -4.53 1.27
CA ASP A 142 27.46 -5.91 1.25
C ASP A 142 28.14 -6.29 -0.09
N VAL A 143 27.58 -5.87 -1.23
CA VAL A 143 28.17 -6.13 -2.56
C VAL A 143 29.46 -5.32 -2.78
N SER A 144 29.49 -4.05 -2.35
CA SER A 144 30.67 -3.20 -2.51
C SER A 144 31.86 -3.72 -1.71
N ASP A 145 31.62 -4.19 -0.48
CA ASP A 145 32.67 -4.76 0.38
C ASP A 145 33.27 -6.04 -0.22
N ILE A 146 32.44 -6.89 -0.81
CA ILE A 146 32.90 -8.11 -1.50
C ILE A 146 33.75 -7.78 -2.74
N LEU A 147 33.39 -6.71 -3.47
CA LEU A 147 34.05 -6.31 -4.72
C LEU A 147 35.33 -5.49 -4.51
N ALA A 148 35.38 -4.62 -3.49
CA ALA A 148 36.53 -3.74 -3.23
C ALA A 148 37.77 -4.50 -2.70
N SER A 149 37.60 -5.74 -2.25
CA SER A 149 38.60 -6.44 -1.47
C SER A 149 39.52 -7.32 -2.33
N GLY A 150 40.53 -6.69 -2.94
CA GLY A 150 41.57 -7.31 -3.76
C GLY A 150 42.80 -7.83 -2.99
N GLU A 151 43.25 -7.15 -1.92
CA GLU A 151 44.49 -7.52 -1.19
C GLU A 151 44.30 -7.84 0.31
N LEU A 152 43.12 -7.53 0.90
CA LEU A 152 42.90 -7.60 2.36
C LEU A 152 41.76 -8.53 2.81
N ASN A 153 41.27 -9.44 1.96
CA ASN A 153 40.19 -10.34 2.35
C ASN A 153 40.62 -11.81 2.45
N LEU A 154 40.53 -12.33 3.68
CA LEU A 154 40.73 -13.73 4.03
C LEU A 154 39.57 -14.64 3.57
N ALA A 155 38.52 -14.10 2.95
CA ALA A 155 37.36 -14.86 2.48
C ALA A 155 37.66 -15.63 1.18
N THR A 156 37.47 -16.95 1.22
CA THR A 156 37.66 -17.86 0.08
C THR A 156 36.64 -17.56 -1.02
N ALA A 157 36.92 -17.97 -2.26
CA ALA A 157 35.97 -17.84 -3.38
C ALA A 157 34.58 -18.46 -3.06
N GLY A 158 34.54 -19.57 -2.33
CA GLY A 158 33.30 -20.20 -1.88
C GLY A 158 32.52 -19.39 -0.83
N ASP A 159 33.22 -18.71 0.08
CA ASP A 159 32.59 -17.83 1.08
C ASP A 159 31.95 -16.62 0.40
N ARG A 160 32.66 -16.01 -0.56
CA ARG A 160 32.13 -14.89 -1.37
C ARG A 160 30.91 -15.32 -2.17
N TYR A 161 30.93 -16.50 -2.79
CA TYR A 161 29.77 -17.06 -3.49
C TYR A 161 28.57 -17.20 -2.54
N LYS A 162 28.76 -17.77 -1.35
CA LYS A 162 27.68 -17.97 -0.38
C LYS A 162 27.06 -16.64 0.08
N ILE A 163 27.89 -15.61 0.29
CA ILE A 163 27.42 -14.28 0.66
C ILE A 163 26.61 -13.66 -0.50
N LEU A 164 27.14 -13.67 -1.73
CA LEU A 164 26.44 -13.15 -2.91
C LEU A 164 25.13 -13.91 -3.17
N HIS A 165 25.11 -15.22 -2.96
CA HIS A 165 23.91 -16.04 -3.07
C HIS A 165 22.83 -15.60 -2.07
N ASN A 166 23.17 -15.44 -0.80
CA ASN A 166 22.24 -14.96 0.23
C ASN A 166 21.71 -13.55 -0.08
N ILE A 167 22.57 -12.67 -0.60
CA ILE A 167 22.16 -11.33 -1.05
C ILE A 167 21.15 -11.44 -2.20
N SER A 168 21.42 -12.28 -3.19
CA SER A 168 20.51 -12.54 -4.33
C SER A 168 19.14 -13.03 -3.87
N GLU A 169 19.09 -13.96 -2.90
CA GLU A 169 17.82 -14.43 -2.32
C GLU A 169 17.06 -13.30 -1.62
N ASN A 170 17.75 -12.47 -0.83
CA ASN A 170 17.13 -11.33 -0.15
C ASN A 170 16.52 -10.33 -1.16
N VAL A 171 17.21 -10.04 -2.26
CA VAL A 171 16.70 -9.15 -3.32
C VAL A 171 15.47 -9.76 -3.99
N LYS A 172 15.49 -11.06 -4.30
CA LYS A 172 14.35 -11.78 -4.90
C LYS A 172 13.14 -11.78 -3.97
N ASN A 173 13.35 -11.99 -2.67
CA ASN A 173 12.31 -11.92 -1.65
C ASN A 173 11.69 -10.53 -1.55
N LEU A 174 12.52 -9.48 -1.56
CA LEU A 174 12.05 -8.09 -1.60
C LEU A 174 11.20 -7.82 -2.86
N LYS A 175 11.69 -8.25 -4.03
CA LYS A 175 10.97 -8.11 -5.30
C LYS A 175 9.59 -8.76 -5.25
N LEU A 176 9.52 -10.01 -4.78
CA LEU A 176 8.26 -10.76 -4.67
C LEU A 176 7.30 -10.08 -3.69
N TRP A 177 7.80 -9.59 -2.56
CA TRP A 177 7.01 -8.85 -1.59
C TRP A 177 6.42 -7.56 -2.19
N LEU A 178 7.22 -6.77 -2.91
CA LEU A 178 6.78 -5.55 -3.59
C LEU A 178 5.76 -5.86 -4.69
N LEU A 179 6.00 -6.89 -5.50
CA LEU A 179 5.07 -7.33 -6.53
C LEU A 179 3.73 -7.77 -5.93
N ALA A 180 3.75 -8.51 -4.82
CA ALA A 180 2.54 -8.91 -4.11
C ALA A 180 1.75 -7.71 -3.59
N ILE A 181 2.42 -6.69 -3.05
CA ILE A 181 1.76 -5.43 -2.61
C ILE A 181 1.13 -4.74 -3.81
N LYS A 182 1.86 -4.57 -4.91
CA LYS A 182 1.34 -3.96 -6.13
C LYS A 182 0.05 -4.65 -6.60
N LEU A 183 0.08 -5.97 -6.76
CA LEU A 183 -1.07 -6.75 -7.23
C LEU A 183 -2.26 -6.64 -6.29
N ARG A 184 -2.01 -6.58 -4.97
CA ARG A 184 -3.07 -6.38 -3.97
C ARG A 184 -3.68 -4.99 -4.05
N LEU A 185 -2.88 -3.95 -4.24
CA LEU A 185 -3.36 -2.57 -4.41
C LEU A 185 -4.15 -2.42 -5.73
N GLU A 186 -3.67 -2.99 -6.83
CA GLU A 186 -4.42 -3.00 -8.10
C GLU A 186 -5.77 -3.72 -7.96
N LYS A 187 -5.79 -4.85 -7.25
CA LYS A 187 -7.04 -5.56 -6.94
C LYS A 187 -7.96 -4.72 -6.04
N ALA A 188 -7.43 -4.08 -5.01
CA ALA A 188 -8.20 -3.24 -4.11
C ALA A 188 -8.78 -2.01 -4.82
N ASN A 189 -8.02 -1.37 -5.72
CA ASN A 189 -8.50 -0.26 -6.55
C ASN A 189 -9.66 -0.69 -7.47
N ARG A 190 -9.60 -1.93 -8.01
CA ARG A 190 -10.68 -2.49 -8.83
C ARG A 190 -11.94 -2.87 -8.06
N LEU A 191 -11.79 -3.48 -6.88
CA LEU A 191 -12.91 -4.02 -6.10
C LEU A 191 -13.49 -3.00 -5.09
N GLY A 192 -12.74 -1.94 -4.81
CA GLY A 192 -12.98 -1.00 -3.72
C GLY A 192 -12.31 -1.45 -2.42
N PHE A 193 -11.78 -0.49 -1.66
CA PHE A 193 -11.06 -0.73 -0.41
C PHE A 193 -11.84 -1.59 0.58
N TRP A 194 -13.07 -1.19 0.93
CA TRP A 194 -13.91 -1.88 1.91
C TRP A 194 -14.25 -3.32 1.51
N ASN A 195 -14.48 -3.56 0.22
CA ASN A 195 -14.71 -4.92 -0.29
C ASN A 195 -13.44 -5.78 -0.25
N SER A 196 -12.28 -5.16 -0.44
CA SER A 196 -10.99 -5.86 -0.46
C SER A 196 -10.51 -6.29 0.93
N ILE A 197 -10.90 -5.57 1.97
CA ILE A 197 -10.51 -5.86 3.36
C ILE A 197 -11.56 -6.67 4.13
N ASN A 198 -12.75 -6.90 3.56
CA ASN A 198 -13.83 -7.61 4.23
C ASN A 198 -13.45 -9.10 4.46
N PRO A 199 -13.21 -9.53 5.71
CA PRO A 199 -12.84 -10.91 6.00
C PRO A 199 -14.02 -11.87 5.82
N PHE A 200 -15.25 -11.35 5.72
CA PHE A 200 -16.47 -12.14 5.63
C PHE A 200 -17.02 -12.31 4.20
N ALA A 201 -16.33 -11.76 3.18
CA ALA A 201 -16.77 -11.87 1.78
C ALA A 201 -16.93 -13.33 1.34
N GLY A 202 -16.15 -14.26 1.91
CA GLY A 202 -16.29 -15.69 1.68
C GLY A 202 -17.64 -16.26 2.17
N TYR A 203 -18.07 -15.88 3.39
CA TYR A 203 -19.33 -16.36 3.96
C TYR A 203 -20.54 -15.89 3.16
N ILE A 204 -20.54 -14.64 2.70
CA ILE A 204 -21.62 -14.09 1.86
C ILE A 204 -21.81 -14.92 0.58
N ASN A 205 -20.70 -15.34 -0.05
CA ASN A 205 -20.75 -16.18 -1.24
C ASN A 205 -21.22 -17.61 -0.93
N THR A 206 -20.78 -18.18 0.18
CA THR A 206 -21.23 -19.51 0.65
C THR A 206 -22.74 -19.49 0.93
N ASP A 207 -23.22 -18.50 1.67
CA ASP A 207 -24.63 -18.36 2.03
C ASP A 207 -25.50 -18.13 0.80
N LYS A 208 -25.06 -17.27 -0.13
CA LYS A 208 -25.73 -17.09 -1.42
C LYS A 208 -25.82 -18.40 -2.20
N GLY A 209 -24.74 -19.18 -2.24
CA GLY A 209 -24.72 -20.49 -2.88
C GLY A 209 -25.66 -21.51 -2.22
N ILE A 210 -25.81 -21.46 -0.90
CA ILE A 210 -26.78 -22.29 -0.16
C ILE A 210 -28.21 -21.87 -0.54
N VAL A 211 -28.52 -20.57 -0.53
CA VAL A 211 -29.84 -20.03 -0.88
C VAL A 211 -30.21 -20.33 -2.33
N GLU A 212 -29.28 -20.15 -3.27
CA GLU A 212 -29.50 -20.49 -4.68
C GLU A 212 -29.75 -21.98 -4.87
N ASN A 213 -29.03 -22.84 -4.14
CA ASN A 213 -29.28 -24.28 -4.14
C ASN A 213 -30.68 -24.64 -3.61
N ILE A 214 -31.13 -23.99 -2.53
CA ILE A 214 -32.48 -24.19 -1.99
C ILE A 214 -33.54 -23.76 -3.01
N MET A 215 -33.39 -22.57 -3.58
CA MET A 215 -34.28 -22.01 -4.60
C MET A 215 -34.35 -22.90 -5.86
N ASN A 216 -33.20 -23.39 -6.34
CA ASN A 216 -33.13 -24.26 -7.51
C ASN A 216 -33.75 -25.64 -7.27
N ARG A 217 -33.60 -26.21 -6.07
CA ARG A 217 -34.31 -27.45 -5.70
C ARG A 217 -35.81 -27.24 -5.64
N TYR A 218 -36.25 -26.11 -5.08
CA TYR A 218 -37.67 -25.77 -5.00
C TYR A 218 -38.29 -25.62 -6.40
N LYS A 219 -37.60 -24.94 -7.32
CA LYS A 219 -38.01 -24.79 -8.74
C LYS A 219 -38.01 -26.07 -9.58
N ARG A 220 -37.32 -27.12 -9.16
CA ARG A 220 -37.24 -28.40 -9.90
C ARG A 220 -38.22 -29.44 -9.40
N ASN A 221 -38.68 -29.29 -8.16
CA ASN A 221 -39.55 -30.25 -7.49
C ASN A 221 -41.03 -29.79 -7.46
N PHE A 222 -41.31 -28.60 -8.00
CA PHE A 222 -42.62 -28.02 -8.29
C PHE A 222 -42.57 -27.39 -9.69
#